data_AF-A0A1B1PY48-F1
#
_entry.id   AF-A0A1B1PY48-F1
#
_cell.length_a   1.000
_cell.length_b   1.000
_cell.length_c   1.000
_cell.angle_alpha   90.00
_cell.angle_beta   90.00
_cell.angle_gamma   90.00
#
_symmetry.space_group_name_H-M   'P 1'
#
loop_
_entity.id
_entity.type
_entity.pdbx_description
1 polymer ?
#
loop_
_entity_poly.entity_id
_entity_poly.type
_entity_poly.pdbx_seq_one_letter_code
_entity_poly.pdbx_strand_id
1 'polypeptide(L)'
;MGRKPLRRGLDVHMNGRRVGLYSKAPDGAVSFTYDPQWTQEVGLQISRALPLRDGAQRGPQVIAVFENLLPDSPDLRRLIAERTGAAGTDPHALLAAIGRDCVGALQFLPEGTPPGDAFALNAVPQTETEIAAALSGLGRAPLGLGRDEAFRISLAGAQEKTAYLRQGGAWCRPEGLTPTSHIFKRPMGALQQGIDMSDSVENEFLCMRLAGALGFDVPRVEMARFGAERALVVARFDRLWQGDWNAGQGRYLRLPQEDFLQALGLPSTLKYQSDGGPTAGDCYRLLAGAQDPRGDQKLFLKAQLFFWMIGATDGHAKNFSLFHEPRGYRLTPLYDILSAAPAHAAGALRNAQYQMAMSAGRSRKYRMDQLHPRHFVQSAVDAGCPEFFAREALAELAQRAAPALREITPLAASLPRHVAGPILARAQDCARLLVSAAQNDVPLA
;
A
#
# COMPACT_ATOMS: atom_id res chain seq x y z
N MET A 1 -48.33 -4.70 -8.89
CA MET A 1 -46.89 -5.04 -9.02
C MET A 1 -46.08 -3.91 -8.41
N GLY A 2 -45.42 -4.15 -7.27
CA GLY A 2 -44.60 -3.13 -6.62
C GLY A 2 -43.41 -2.77 -7.51
N ARG A 3 -43.23 -1.49 -7.80
CA ARG A 3 -42.10 -0.94 -8.55
C ARG A 3 -40.82 -1.39 -7.84
N LYS A 4 -39.99 -2.23 -8.48
CA LYS A 4 -38.70 -2.66 -7.90
C LYS A 4 -37.93 -1.40 -7.50
N PRO A 5 -37.45 -1.28 -6.25
CA PRO A 5 -36.65 -0.13 -5.86
C PRO A 5 -35.44 -0.02 -6.79
N LEU A 6 -35.17 1.18 -7.29
CA LEU A 6 -34.02 1.50 -8.15
C LEU A 6 -32.74 1.26 -7.35
N ARG A 7 -32.24 0.04 -7.38
CA ARG A 7 -30.90 -0.31 -6.90
C ARG A 7 -29.90 0.13 -7.95
N ARG A 8 -28.81 0.75 -7.52
CA ARG A 8 -27.64 0.97 -8.37
C ARG A 8 -26.66 -0.16 -8.09
N GLY A 9 -26.27 -0.88 -9.12
CA GLY A 9 -25.32 -1.98 -9.03
C GLY A 9 -24.01 -1.66 -9.74
N LEU A 10 -22.91 -2.16 -9.20
CA LEU A 10 -21.60 -2.24 -9.84
C LEU A 10 -21.19 -3.70 -9.93
N ASP A 11 -21.03 -4.18 -11.16
CA ASP A 11 -20.43 -5.49 -11.40
C ASP A 11 -18.93 -5.41 -11.07
N VAL A 12 -18.52 -6.24 -10.11
CA VAL A 12 -17.14 -6.36 -9.69
C VAL A 12 -16.49 -7.47 -10.50
N HIS A 13 -15.44 -7.13 -11.22
CA HIS A 13 -14.69 -8.04 -12.07
C HIS A 13 -13.27 -8.22 -11.59
N MET A 14 -12.68 -9.35 -11.97
CA MET A 14 -11.27 -9.67 -11.78
C MET A 14 -10.75 -10.35 -13.04
N ASN A 15 -9.81 -9.69 -13.74
CA ASN A 15 -9.22 -10.19 -14.98
C ASN A 15 -10.27 -10.70 -16.00
N GLY A 16 -11.35 -9.92 -16.17
CA GLY A 16 -12.44 -10.22 -17.12
C GLY A 16 -13.53 -11.17 -16.61
N ARG A 17 -13.37 -11.78 -15.43
CA ARG A 17 -14.40 -12.64 -14.83
C ARG A 17 -15.20 -11.85 -13.81
N ARG A 18 -16.53 -12.00 -13.84
CA ARG A 18 -17.41 -11.39 -12.85
C ARG A 18 -17.25 -12.12 -11.51
N VAL A 19 -16.91 -11.37 -10.48
CA VAL A 19 -16.72 -11.86 -9.11
C VAL A 19 -18.00 -11.70 -8.29
N GLY A 20 -18.76 -10.65 -8.54
CA GLY A 20 -19.99 -10.37 -7.82
C GLY A 20 -20.59 -9.01 -8.13
N LEU A 21 -21.56 -8.62 -7.31
CA LEU A 21 -22.30 -7.37 -7.44
C LEU A 21 -22.16 -6.54 -6.16
N TYR A 22 -21.62 -5.34 -6.28
CA TYR A 22 -21.65 -4.33 -5.23
C TYR A 22 -22.87 -3.41 -5.46
N SER A 23 -23.85 -3.46 -4.57
CA SER A 23 -25.11 -2.72 -4.71
C SER A 23 -25.25 -1.62 -3.68
N LYS A 24 -25.89 -0.52 -4.08
CA LYS A 24 -26.39 0.55 -3.20
C LYS A 24 -27.91 0.68 -3.30
N ALA A 25 -28.58 0.60 -2.17
CA ALA A 25 -30.01 0.80 -2.03
C ALA A 25 -30.37 2.30 -1.94
N PRO A 26 -31.64 2.69 -2.17
CA PRO A 26 -32.06 4.11 -2.13
C PRO A 26 -31.85 4.79 -0.77
N ASP A 27 -31.90 4.03 0.32
CA ASP A 27 -31.62 4.49 1.70
C ASP A 27 -30.12 4.64 1.99
N GLY A 28 -29.26 4.36 1.00
CA GLY A 28 -27.81 4.41 1.13
C GLY A 28 -27.16 3.10 1.61
N ALA A 29 -27.94 2.10 2.00
CA ALA A 29 -27.40 0.83 2.47
C ALA A 29 -26.67 0.10 1.33
N VAL A 30 -25.46 -0.38 1.61
CA VAL A 30 -24.65 -1.12 0.64
C VAL A 30 -24.59 -2.62 0.96
N SER A 31 -24.40 -3.42 -0.09
CA SER A 31 -24.22 -4.87 0.03
C SER A 31 -23.31 -5.41 -1.05
N PHE A 32 -22.60 -6.50 -0.77
CA PHE A 32 -21.87 -7.26 -1.77
C PHE A 32 -22.39 -8.69 -1.85
N THR A 33 -22.61 -9.18 -3.07
CA THR A 33 -23.04 -10.56 -3.32
C THR A 33 -22.07 -11.19 -4.29
N TYR A 34 -21.51 -12.35 -3.93
CA TYR A 34 -20.68 -13.14 -4.84
C TYR A 34 -21.50 -13.67 -6.01
N ASP A 35 -20.86 -13.74 -7.18
CA ASP A 35 -21.39 -14.47 -8.31
C ASP A 35 -21.32 -15.98 -8.02
N PRO A 36 -22.41 -16.74 -8.19
CA PRO A 36 -22.40 -18.19 -7.95
C PRO A 36 -21.34 -18.91 -8.80
N GLN A 37 -21.16 -18.49 -10.06
CA GLN A 37 -20.19 -19.10 -10.95
C GLN A 37 -18.76 -18.84 -10.47
N TRP A 38 -18.47 -17.64 -9.96
CA TRP A 38 -17.18 -17.33 -9.34
C TRP A 38 -16.86 -18.25 -8.16
N THR A 39 -17.85 -18.43 -7.28
CA THR A 39 -17.68 -19.25 -6.07
C THR A 39 -17.45 -20.72 -6.41
N GLN A 40 -18.11 -21.24 -7.45
CA GLN A 40 -18.00 -22.63 -7.89
C GLN A 40 -16.70 -22.90 -8.68
N GLU A 41 -16.31 -22.00 -9.58
CA GLU A 41 -15.19 -22.24 -10.50
C GLU A 41 -13.84 -21.72 -9.99
N VAL A 42 -13.84 -20.63 -9.21
CA VAL A 42 -12.60 -19.97 -8.74
C VAL A 42 -12.42 -20.13 -7.25
N GLY A 43 -13.49 -19.87 -6.49
CA GLY A 43 -13.46 -19.99 -5.03
C GLY A 43 -12.43 -19.07 -4.37
N LEU A 44 -12.22 -17.85 -4.89
CA LEU A 44 -11.31 -16.86 -4.30
C LEU A 44 -12.09 -15.71 -3.65
N GLN A 45 -11.90 -15.47 -2.35
CA GLN A 45 -12.50 -14.30 -1.68
C GLN A 45 -11.83 -12.98 -2.15
N ILE A 46 -12.56 -11.86 -2.10
CA ILE A 46 -12.05 -10.53 -2.51
C ILE A 46 -11.41 -9.79 -1.35
N SER A 47 -11.73 -10.22 -0.13
CA SER A 47 -11.22 -9.70 1.13
C SER A 47 -11.44 -10.74 2.21
N ARG A 48 -10.57 -10.80 3.21
CA ARG A 48 -10.80 -11.59 4.43
C ARG A 48 -12.07 -11.18 5.17
N ALA A 49 -12.45 -9.91 5.10
CA ALA A 49 -13.65 -9.39 5.75
C ALA A 49 -14.94 -9.73 4.98
N LEU A 50 -14.82 -10.24 3.74
CA LEU A 50 -15.93 -10.68 2.89
C LEU A 50 -15.69 -12.13 2.46
N PRO A 51 -15.84 -13.12 3.37
CA PRO A 51 -15.61 -14.52 3.03
C PRO A 51 -16.60 -15.02 1.98
N LEU A 52 -16.24 -16.06 1.25
CA LEU A 52 -17.11 -16.73 0.29
C LEU A 52 -18.31 -17.34 1.02
N ARG A 53 -19.49 -16.75 0.80
CA ARG A 53 -20.77 -17.23 1.31
C ARG A 53 -21.88 -16.84 0.36
N ASP A 54 -22.92 -17.66 0.34
CA ASP A 54 -24.12 -17.38 -0.43
C ASP A 54 -24.88 -16.18 0.13
N GLY A 55 -25.51 -15.43 -0.77
CA GLY A 55 -26.35 -14.29 -0.43
C GLY A 55 -25.60 -12.98 -0.21
N ALA A 56 -26.38 -11.93 0.09
CA ALA A 56 -25.87 -10.58 0.19
C ALA A 56 -25.22 -10.33 1.55
N GLN A 57 -23.96 -9.91 1.54
CA GLN A 57 -23.22 -9.46 2.69
C GLN A 57 -23.49 -7.98 2.94
N ARG A 58 -23.70 -7.59 4.19
CA ARG A 58 -24.03 -6.22 4.62
C ARG A 58 -23.25 -5.87 5.89
N GLY A 59 -23.12 -4.58 6.14
CA GLY A 59 -22.51 -4.05 7.36
C GLY A 59 -21.27 -3.19 7.10
N PRO A 60 -20.65 -2.66 8.16
CA PRO A 60 -19.51 -1.75 8.08
C PRO A 60 -18.32 -2.33 7.30
N GLN A 61 -18.10 -3.64 7.36
CA GLN A 61 -17.01 -4.32 6.69
C GLN A 61 -17.13 -4.26 5.15
N VAL A 62 -18.34 -4.25 4.59
CA VAL A 62 -18.55 -4.07 3.15
C VAL A 62 -18.11 -2.66 2.74
N ILE A 63 -18.49 -1.65 3.53
CA ILE A 63 -18.10 -0.26 3.29
C ILE A 63 -16.58 -0.15 3.38
N ALA A 64 -15.98 -0.67 4.45
CA ALA A 64 -14.55 -0.62 4.70
C ALA A 64 -13.73 -1.23 3.54
N VAL A 65 -14.11 -2.40 3.03
CA VAL A 65 -13.37 -3.07 1.94
C VAL A 65 -13.31 -2.20 0.69
N PHE A 66 -14.44 -1.61 0.28
CA PHE A 66 -14.49 -0.80 -0.93
C PHE A 66 -14.00 0.63 -0.73
N GLU A 67 -14.20 1.20 0.46
CA GLU A 67 -13.71 2.53 0.81
C GLU A 67 -12.18 2.59 0.79
N ASN A 68 -11.51 1.55 1.30
CA ASN A 68 -10.05 1.54 1.37
C ASN A 68 -9.35 1.45 0.01
N LEU A 69 -10.09 1.21 -1.09
CA LEU A 69 -9.58 1.32 -2.47
C LEU A 69 -9.47 2.76 -2.96
N LEU A 70 -10.11 3.70 -2.26
CA LEU A 70 -10.18 5.12 -2.62
C LEU A 70 -9.14 5.92 -1.82
N PRO A 71 -8.82 7.15 -2.25
CA PRO A 71 -7.95 8.02 -1.47
C PRO A 71 -8.50 8.32 -0.08
N ASP A 72 -7.60 8.51 0.90
CA ASP A 72 -7.99 8.75 2.29
C ASP A 72 -8.55 10.17 2.51
N SER A 73 -8.08 11.15 1.74
CA SER A 73 -8.44 12.56 1.91
C SER A 73 -9.88 12.85 1.44
N PRO A 74 -10.76 13.38 2.30
CA PRO A 74 -12.11 13.78 1.91
C PRO A 74 -12.12 14.88 0.83
N ASP A 75 -11.18 15.82 0.88
CA ASP A 75 -11.08 16.91 -0.09
C ASP A 75 -10.69 16.36 -1.47
N LEU A 76 -9.77 15.38 -1.49
CA LEU A 76 -9.40 14.65 -2.69
C LEU A 76 -10.60 13.89 -3.28
N ARG A 77 -11.41 13.24 -2.44
CA ARG A 77 -12.65 12.57 -2.89
C ARG A 77 -13.66 13.54 -3.51
N ARG A 78 -13.84 14.74 -2.93
CA ARG A 78 -14.71 15.78 -3.52
C ARG A 78 -14.20 16.22 -4.90
N LEU A 79 -12.90 16.48 -5.01
CA LEU A 79 -12.28 16.89 -6.26
C LEU A 79 -12.37 15.82 -7.35
N ILE A 80 -12.22 14.54 -7.00
CA ILE A 80 -12.45 13.42 -7.92
C ILE A 80 -13.90 13.39 -8.39
N ALA A 81 -14.86 13.54 -7.46
CA ALA A 81 -16.28 13.52 -7.82
C ALA A 81 -16.63 14.66 -8.79
N GLU A 82 -16.16 15.87 -8.53
CA GLU A 82 -16.36 17.05 -9.38
C GLU A 82 -15.77 16.86 -10.79
N ARG A 83 -14.57 16.28 -10.90
CA ARG A 83 -13.87 16.10 -12.18
C ARG A 83 -14.45 14.97 -13.02
N THR A 84 -14.92 13.91 -12.38
CA THR A 84 -15.40 12.70 -13.07
C THR A 84 -16.92 12.70 -13.27
N GLY A 85 -17.62 13.68 -12.73
CA GLY A 85 -19.08 13.72 -12.71
C GLY A 85 -19.70 12.62 -11.84
N ALA A 86 -18.96 12.14 -10.83
CA ALA A 86 -19.50 11.13 -9.93
C ALA A 86 -20.71 11.67 -9.17
N ALA A 87 -21.72 10.83 -8.96
CA ALA A 87 -22.98 11.24 -8.32
C ALA A 87 -22.84 11.57 -6.82
N GLY A 88 -21.65 11.40 -6.23
CA GLY A 88 -21.37 11.61 -4.82
C GLY A 88 -19.93 11.25 -4.47
N THR A 89 -19.57 11.47 -3.20
CA THR A 89 -18.25 11.16 -2.63
C THR A 89 -18.21 9.85 -1.86
N ASP A 90 -19.32 9.12 -1.83
CA ASP A 90 -19.38 7.80 -1.20
C ASP A 90 -18.68 6.73 -2.05
N PRO A 91 -18.25 5.61 -1.44
CA PRO A 91 -17.43 4.63 -2.15
C PRO A 91 -18.07 4.06 -3.41
N HIS A 92 -19.38 3.81 -3.40
CA HIS A 92 -20.08 3.31 -4.56
C HIS A 92 -20.08 4.32 -5.71
N ALA A 93 -20.37 5.61 -5.44
CA ALA A 93 -20.36 6.63 -6.48
C ALA A 93 -18.97 6.84 -7.09
N LEU A 94 -17.93 6.88 -6.26
CA LEU A 94 -16.55 7.07 -6.73
C LEU A 94 -16.03 5.87 -7.50
N LEU A 95 -16.25 4.64 -7.02
CA LEU A 95 -15.83 3.42 -7.73
C LEU A 95 -16.56 3.25 -9.08
N ALA A 96 -17.80 3.71 -9.20
CA ALA A 96 -18.49 3.75 -10.49
C ALA A 96 -17.75 4.63 -11.53
N ALA A 97 -17.12 5.71 -11.06
CA ALA A 97 -16.42 6.67 -11.91
C ALA A 97 -14.98 6.23 -12.22
N ILE A 98 -14.21 5.87 -11.19
CA ILE A 98 -12.75 5.64 -11.25
C ILE A 98 -12.30 4.21 -10.94
N GLY A 99 -13.22 3.28 -10.67
CA GLY A 99 -12.89 1.92 -10.22
C GLY A 99 -12.44 0.95 -11.31
N ARG A 100 -11.98 1.43 -12.48
CA ARG A 100 -11.57 0.55 -13.59
C ARG A 100 -10.15 -0.03 -13.41
N ASP A 101 -9.29 0.71 -12.69
CA ASP A 101 -7.96 0.27 -12.30
C ASP A 101 -7.67 0.65 -10.83
N CYS A 102 -8.02 -0.25 -9.92
CA CYS A 102 -7.76 -0.10 -8.47
C CYS A 102 -6.43 -0.76 -8.05
N VAL A 103 -6.03 -0.56 -6.80
CA VAL A 103 -5.10 -1.46 -6.11
C VAL A 103 -5.69 -2.88 -6.07
N GLY A 104 -4.85 -3.88 -6.25
CA GLY A 104 -5.25 -5.28 -6.42
C GLY A 104 -5.87 -5.53 -7.78
N ALA A 105 -6.82 -6.47 -7.82
CA ALA A 105 -7.38 -6.98 -9.07
C ALA A 105 -8.86 -6.64 -9.32
N LEU A 106 -9.49 -5.90 -8.41
CA LEU A 106 -10.89 -5.53 -8.53
C LEU A 106 -11.09 -4.42 -9.55
N GLN A 107 -12.11 -4.59 -10.37
CA GLN A 107 -12.55 -3.62 -11.38
C GLN A 107 -14.06 -3.44 -11.22
N PHE A 108 -14.53 -2.20 -11.26
CA PHE A 108 -15.92 -1.84 -11.02
C PHE A 108 -16.51 -1.27 -12.30
N LEU A 109 -17.58 -1.89 -12.78
CA LEU A 109 -18.34 -1.47 -13.95
C LEU A 109 -19.81 -1.27 -13.58
N PRO A 110 -20.51 -0.29 -14.15
CA PRO A 110 -21.96 -0.20 -13.99
C PRO A 110 -22.64 -1.52 -14.36
N GLU A 111 -23.59 -1.96 -13.54
CA GLU A 111 -24.29 -3.24 -13.73
C GLU A 111 -24.80 -3.41 -15.18
N GLY A 112 -24.49 -4.57 -15.77
CA GLY A 112 -24.86 -4.89 -17.15
C GLY A 112 -23.94 -4.30 -18.23
N THR A 113 -22.92 -3.52 -17.85
CA THR A 113 -21.88 -3.08 -18.80
C THR A 113 -21.01 -4.28 -19.18
N PRO A 114 -20.87 -4.63 -20.47
CA PRO A 114 -19.97 -5.69 -20.88
C PRO A 114 -18.53 -5.36 -20.45
N PRO A 115 -17.78 -6.30 -19.87
CA PRO A 115 -16.41 -6.04 -19.44
C PRO A 115 -15.45 -5.76 -20.61
N GLY A 116 -15.83 -6.11 -21.85
CA GLY A 116 -14.90 -6.04 -22.99
C GLY A 116 -13.75 -7.03 -22.84
N ASP A 117 -12.69 -6.85 -23.62
CA ASP A 117 -11.46 -7.64 -23.46
C ASP A 117 -10.63 -7.07 -22.29
N ALA A 118 -10.56 -7.83 -21.20
CA ALA A 118 -9.82 -7.45 -20.00
C ALA A 118 -8.29 -7.47 -20.19
N PHE A 119 -7.79 -8.06 -21.28
CA PHE A 119 -6.37 -8.17 -21.60
C PHE A 119 -5.95 -7.31 -22.79
N ALA A 120 -6.88 -6.60 -23.43
CA ALA A 120 -6.54 -5.62 -24.45
C ALA A 120 -5.62 -4.53 -23.87
N LEU A 121 -4.55 -4.21 -24.59
CA LEU A 121 -3.56 -3.22 -24.21
C LEU A 121 -3.71 -1.98 -25.10
N ASN A 122 -4.68 -1.15 -24.76
CA ASN A 122 -4.90 0.14 -25.40
C ASN A 122 -4.25 1.22 -24.55
N ALA A 123 -3.20 1.85 -25.07
CA ALA A 123 -2.50 2.92 -24.37
C ALA A 123 -1.91 3.93 -25.35
N VAL A 124 -1.89 5.19 -24.92
CA VAL A 124 -1.33 6.30 -25.69
C VAL A 124 0.08 6.58 -25.16
N PRO A 125 1.14 6.52 -25.99
CA PRO A 125 2.49 6.91 -25.58
C PRO A 125 2.51 8.33 -25.00
N GLN A 126 3.38 8.55 -24.02
CA GLN A 126 3.53 9.83 -23.34
C GLN A 126 4.97 10.32 -23.47
N THR A 127 5.11 11.57 -23.88
CA THR A 127 6.38 12.30 -23.88
C THR A 127 6.77 12.72 -22.47
N GLU A 128 8.05 12.99 -22.24
CA GLU A 128 8.51 13.51 -20.95
C GLU A 128 7.83 14.84 -20.58
N THR A 129 7.54 15.70 -21.56
CA THR A 129 6.85 16.98 -21.34
C THR A 129 5.42 16.78 -20.86
N GLU A 130 4.68 15.83 -21.44
CA GLU A 130 3.31 15.50 -21.01
C GLU A 130 3.31 14.92 -19.58
N ILE A 131 4.27 14.04 -19.27
CA ILE A 131 4.44 13.50 -17.92
C ILE A 131 4.77 14.62 -16.93
N ALA A 132 5.69 15.54 -17.28
CA ALA A 132 6.03 16.69 -16.46
C ALA A 132 4.82 17.59 -16.21
N ALA A 133 4.01 17.86 -17.24
CA ALA A 133 2.78 18.64 -17.12
C ALA A 133 1.78 17.96 -16.18
N ALA A 134 1.57 16.64 -16.34
CA ALA A 134 0.69 15.85 -15.48
C ALA A 134 1.15 15.84 -14.02
N LEU A 135 2.46 15.67 -13.79
CA LEU A 135 3.05 15.72 -12.45
C LEU A 135 2.87 17.11 -11.83
N SER A 136 3.29 18.18 -12.50
CA SER A 136 3.15 19.55 -11.98
C SER A 136 1.69 19.92 -11.65
N GLY A 137 0.76 19.36 -12.44
CA GLY A 137 -0.67 19.53 -12.28
C GLY A 137 -1.28 18.80 -11.08
N LEU A 138 -0.61 17.83 -10.43
CA LEU A 138 -1.24 16.99 -9.39
C LEU A 138 -1.80 17.78 -8.20
N GLY A 139 -1.17 18.89 -7.81
CA GLY A 139 -1.68 19.76 -6.74
C GLY A 139 -2.98 20.51 -7.10
N ARG A 140 -3.31 20.59 -8.40
CA ARG A 140 -4.59 21.11 -8.90
C ARG A 140 -5.52 19.97 -9.34
N ALA A 141 -4.94 18.87 -9.83
CA ALA A 141 -5.55 17.76 -10.56
C ALA A 141 -5.04 16.39 -10.05
N PRO A 142 -5.54 15.92 -8.90
CA PRO A 142 -5.04 14.68 -8.31
C PRO A 142 -5.27 13.48 -9.22
N LEU A 143 -4.36 12.50 -9.14
CA LEU A 143 -4.36 11.29 -9.97
C LEU A 143 -4.27 11.56 -11.49
N GLY A 144 -3.85 12.77 -11.90
CA GLY A 144 -3.69 13.12 -13.32
C GLY A 144 -5.01 13.21 -14.10
N LEU A 145 -6.16 13.38 -13.42
CA LEU A 145 -7.47 13.42 -14.05
C LEU A 145 -7.70 14.75 -14.79
N GLY A 146 -7.46 14.82 -16.10
CA GLY A 146 -7.90 15.93 -16.97
C GLY A 146 -9.43 15.99 -17.11
N ARG A 147 -10.02 17.18 -17.34
CA ARG A 147 -11.49 17.34 -17.51
C ARG A 147 -12.03 16.64 -18.77
N ASP A 148 -11.21 16.45 -19.79
CA ASP A 148 -11.58 15.84 -21.08
C ASP A 148 -10.93 14.47 -21.32
N GLU A 149 -10.35 13.84 -20.28
CA GLU A 149 -9.50 12.66 -20.46
C GLU A 149 -10.03 11.40 -19.75
N ALA A 150 -10.03 10.25 -20.45
CA ALA A 150 -10.59 8.97 -20.02
C ALA A 150 -9.74 8.21 -18.96
N PHE A 151 -8.91 8.93 -18.21
CA PHE A 151 -8.01 8.34 -17.20
C PHE A 151 -8.80 8.00 -15.93
N ARG A 152 -8.82 6.73 -15.49
CA ARG A 152 -9.72 6.23 -14.42
C ARG A 152 -9.00 5.27 -13.47
N ILE A 153 -8.13 5.81 -12.61
CA ILE A 153 -7.33 5.06 -11.65
C ILE A 153 -7.79 5.40 -10.22
N SER A 154 -7.83 4.39 -9.35
CA SER A 154 -8.04 4.58 -7.90
C SER A 154 -6.82 4.08 -7.12
N LEU A 155 -6.08 5.00 -6.49
CA LEU A 155 -4.95 4.69 -5.62
C LEU A 155 -5.21 5.26 -4.22
N ALA A 156 -5.11 4.42 -3.20
CA ALA A 156 -5.25 4.83 -1.81
C ALA A 156 -4.00 5.57 -1.28
N GLY A 157 -4.13 6.28 -0.15
CA GLY A 157 -3.04 7.05 0.50
C GLY A 157 -3.13 8.56 0.28
N ALA A 158 -2.27 9.32 0.97
CA ALA A 158 -2.35 10.79 1.08
C ALA A 158 -1.42 11.55 0.11
N GLN A 159 -0.32 10.93 -0.33
CA GLN A 159 0.65 11.56 -1.24
C GLN A 159 0.11 11.68 -2.67
N GLU A 160 0.36 12.82 -3.30
CA GLU A 160 0.07 13.05 -4.72
C GLU A 160 0.82 12.05 -5.61
N LYS A 161 0.05 11.32 -6.42
CA LYS A 161 0.58 10.30 -7.33
C LYS A 161 -0.26 10.19 -8.59
N THR A 162 0.36 9.64 -9.62
CA THR A 162 -0.28 9.17 -10.85
C THR A 162 0.26 7.78 -11.18
N ALA A 163 -0.21 7.12 -12.23
CA ALA A 163 0.30 5.81 -12.61
C ALA A 163 0.28 5.60 -14.13
N TYR A 164 1.29 4.94 -14.66
CA TYR A 164 1.47 4.72 -16.10
C TYR A 164 1.68 3.25 -16.42
N LEU A 165 1.39 2.90 -17.66
CA LEU A 165 1.83 1.65 -18.26
C LEU A 165 3.26 1.85 -18.80
N ARG A 166 4.18 0.93 -18.53
CA ARG A 166 5.44 0.84 -19.27
C ARG A 166 5.24 -0.18 -20.37
N GLN A 167 5.53 0.16 -21.62
CA GLN A 167 5.39 -0.74 -22.76
C GLN A 167 6.48 -0.44 -23.78
N GLY A 168 7.22 -1.47 -24.24
CA GLY A 168 8.29 -1.28 -25.24
C GLY A 168 9.38 -0.27 -24.81
N GLY A 169 9.60 -0.10 -23.52
CA GLY A 169 10.54 0.89 -22.98
C GLY A 169 9.97 2.32 -22.82
N ALA A 170 8.80 2.61 -23.38
CA ALA A 170 8.11 3.90 -23.27
C ALA A 170 7.08 3.91 -22.12
N TRP A 171 6.78 5.11 -21.63
CA TRP A 171 5.66 5.36 -20.73
C TRP A 171 4.40 5.65 -21.55
N CYS A 172 3.29 5.01 -21.19
CA CYS A 172 2.02 5.14 -21.88
C CYS A 172 0.90 5.41 -20.87
N ARG A 173 -0.06 6.24 -21.26
CA ARG A 173 -1.33 6.44 -20.56
C ARG A 173 -2.30 5.32 -20.95
N PRO A 174 -2.69 4.41 -20.04
CA PRO A 174 -3.66 3.37 -20.36
C PRO A 174 -5.06 3.93 -20.65
N GLU A 175 -5.80 3.17 -21.46
CA GLU A 175 -7.19 3.44 -21.81
C GLU A 175 -8.09 2.24 -21.51
N GLY A 176 -9.37 2.51 -21.22
CA GLY A 176 -10.36 1.47 -20.97
C GLY A 176 -10.05 0.66 -19.71
N LEU A 177 -9.79 -0.63 -19.89
CA LEU A 177 -9.41 -1.58 -18.84
C LEU A 177 -7.92 -1.94 -18.85
N THR A 178 -7.11 -1.27 -19.67
CA THR A 178 -5.67 -1.47 -19.68
C THR A 178 -5.10 -1.11 -18.30
N PRO A 179 -4.37 -2.00 -17.63
CA PRO A 179 -3.81 -1.70 -16.32
C PRO A 179 -2.65 -0.71 -16.42
N THR A 180 -2.49 0.12 -15.39
CA THR A 180 -1.19 0.72 -15.08
C THR A 180 -0.22 -0.33 -14.56
N SER A 181 1.09 -0.07 -14.70
CA SER A 181 2.17 -0.96 -14.25
C SER A 181 3.12 -0.30 -13.24
N HIS A 182 3.15 1.03 -13.19
CA HIS A 182 4.02 1.78 -12.29
C HIS A 182 3.27 2.95 -11.68
N ILE A 183 3.55 3.26 -10.42
CA ILE A 183 3.05 4.43 -9.69
C ILE A 183 4.15 5.47 -9.66
N PHE A 184 3.80 6.72 -9.94
CA PHE A 184 4.70 7.87 -9.94
C PHE A 184 4.32 8.73 -8.74
N LYS A 185 5.23 8.85 -7.79
CA LYS A 185 5.04 9.64 -6.57
C LYS A 185 5.84 10.94 -6.66
N ARG A 186 5.17 12.07 -6.47
CA ARG A 186 5.84 13.37 -6.42
C ARG A 186 6.42 13.66 -5.04
N PRO A 187 7.39 14.56 -4.94
CA PRO A 187 7.76 15.15 -3.66
C PRO A 187 6.53 15.65 -2.90
N MET A 188 6.41 15.29 -1.63
CA MET A 188 5.32 15.70 -0.75
C MET A 188 5.34 17.20 -0.40
N GLY A 189 6.49 17.86 -0.56
CA GLY A 189 6.67 19.26 -0.19
C GLY A 189 6.63 19.48 1.33
N ALA A 190 6.28 20.69 1.76
CA ALA A 190 6.13 21.00 3.18
C ALA A 190 4.81 20.43 3.73
N LEU A 191 4.90 19.64 4.80
CA LEU A 191 3.75 19.12 5.52
C LEU A 191 3.24 20.12 6.56
N GLN A 192 1.99 19.92 6.99
CA GLN A 192 1.46 20.60 8.17
C GLN A 192 2.37 20.31 9.37
N GLN A 193 2.60 21.30 10.24
CA GLN A 193 3.58 21.30 11.34
C GLN A 193 5.04 21.68 10.97
N GLY A 194 5.29 22.17 9.76
CA GLY A 194 6.59 22.74 9.39
C GLY A 194 7.67 21.70 9.08
N ILE A 195 7.26 20.45 8.85
CA ILE A 195 8.15 19.37 8.41
C ILE A 195 8.33 19.48 6.90
N ASP A 196 9.57 19.66 6.45
CA ASP A 196 9.91 19.69 5.02
C ASP A 196 10.15 18.27 4.48
N MET A 197 9.31 17.83 3.55
CA MET A 197 9.41 16.56 2.83
C MET A 197 9.61 16.78 1.31
N SER A 198 10.24 17.89 0.93
CA SER A 198 10.58 18.21 -0.47
C SER A 198 11.55 17.23 -1.13
N ASP A 199 12.29 16.45 -0.34
CA ASP A 199 13.18 15.36 -0.79
C ASP A 199 12.63 13.98 -0.39
N SER A 200 11.30 13.84 -0.32
CA SER A 200 10.63 12.56 -0.05
C SER A 200 10.90 11.49 -1.13
N VAL A 201 11.23 11.89 -2.36
CA VAL A 201 11.65 10.96 -3.43
C VAL A 201 12.96 10.28 -3.06
N GLU A 202 13.98 11.05 -2.66
CA GLU A 202 15.28 10.56 -2.24
C GLU A 202 15.20 9.77 -0.92
N ASN A 203 14.34 10.23 0.00
CA ASN A 203 14.07 9.56 1.27
C ASN A 203 13.46 8.16 1.05
N GLU A 204 12.35 8.07 0.32
CA GLU A 204 11.70 6.78 0.06
C GLU A 204 12.60 5.89 -0.79
N PHE A 205 13.30 6.42 -1.79
CA PHE A 205 14.26 5.65 -2.58
C PHE A 205 15.33 5.01 -1.70
N LEU A 206 15.94 5.76 -0.78
CA LEU A 206 16.94 5.22 0.14
C LEU A 206 16.34 4.14 1.05
N CYS A 207 15.17 4.41 1.65
CA CYS A 207 14.51 3.49 2.55
C CYS A 207 14.15 2.16 1.86
N MET A 208 13.59 2.23 0.65
CA MET A 208 13.24 1.06 -0.16
C MET A 208 14.48 0.26 -0.58
N ARG A 209 15.56 0.93 -0.96
CA ARG A 209 16.82 0.27 -1.32
C ARG A 209 17.51 -0.36 -0.12
N LEU A 210 17.44 0.26 1.06
CA LEU A 210 17.91 -0.33 2.31
C LEU A 210 17.05 -1.53 2.74
N ALA A 211 15.73 -1.47 2.57
CA ALA A 211 14.85 -2.61 2.81
C ALA A 211 15.24 -3.83 1.94
N GLY A 212 15.44 -3.62 0.64
CA GLY A 212 15.94 -4.67 -0.25
C GLY A 212 17.32 -5.20 0.19
N ALA A 213 18.24 -4.32 0.60
CA ALA A 213 19.53 -4.73 1.16
C ALA A 213 19.37 -5.49 2.48
N LEU A 214 18.32 -5.29 3.27
CA LEU A 214 18.04 -6.10 4.47
C LEU A 214 17.38 -7.45 4.16
N GLY A 215 17.12 -7.75 2.88
CA GLY A 215 16.54 -9.01 2.41
C GLY A 215 15.01 -9.01 2.41
N PHE A 216 14.35 -7.86 2.51
CA PHE A 216 12.91 -7.77 2.28
C PHE A 216 12.60 -7.83 0.78
N ASP A 217 11.47 -8.45 0.43
CA ASP A 217 10.87 -8.25 -0.88
C ASP A 217 10.32 -6.82 -0.96
N VAL A 218 10.70 -6.10 -2.01
CA VAL A 218 10.31 -4.72 -2.27
C VAL A 218 10.09 -4.52 -3.77
N PRO A 219 9.11 -3.70 -4.19
CA PRO A 219 8.98 -3.34 -5.58
C PRO A 219 10.25 -2.65 -6.09
N ARG A 220 10.52 -2.82 -7.39
CA ARG A 220 11.53 -2.04 -8.08
C ARG A 220 11.17 -0.56 -7.99
N VAL A 221 12.11 0.23 -7.50
CA VAL A 221 12.00 1.69 -7.43
C VAL A 221 13.11 2.35 -8.22
N GLU A 222 12.79 3.41 -8.95
CA GLU A 222 13.76 4.27 -9.62
C GLU A 222 13.37 5.74 -9.44
N MET A 223 14.37 6.60 -9.22
CA MET A 223 14.15 8.04 -9.27
C MET A 223 14.21 8.47 -10.73
N ALA A 224 13.19 9.20 -11.18
CA ALA A 224 13.10 9.73 -12.53
C ALA A 224 12.91 11.25 -12.51
N ARG A 225 13.35 11.90 -13.58
CA ARG A 225 13.17 13.33 -13.81
C ARG A 225 12.48 13.52 -15.15
N PHE A 226 11.46 14.36 -15.17
CA PHE A 226 10.70 14.74 -16.36
C PHE A 226 10.72 16.26 -16.44
N GLY A 227 11.67 16.81 -17.21
CA GLY A 227 11.98 18.24 -17.18
C GLY A 227 12.38 18.71 -15.78
N ALA A 228 11.62 19.66 -15.21
CA ALA A 228 11.86 20.17 -13.86
C ALA A 228 11.31 19.25 -12.75
N GLU A 229 10.35 18.38 -13.08
CA GLU A 229 9.65 17.54 -12.11
C GLU A 229 10.49 16.30 -11.75
N ARG A 230 10.52 15.98 -10.46
CA ARG A 230 11.10 14.74 -9.91
C ARG A 230 9.99 13.79 -9.52
N ALA A 231 10.18 12.50 -9.71
CA ALA A 231 9.27 11.49 -9.21
C ALA A 231 10.00 10.23 -8.78
N LEU A 232 9.44 9.54 -7.77
CA LEU A 232 9.76 8.15 -7.52
C LEU A 232 8.84 7.28 -8.36
N VAL A 233 9.41 6.47 -9.24
CA VAL A 233 8.70 5.50 -10.07
C VAL A 233 8.78 4.14 -9.38
N VAL A 234 7.63 3.62 -8.99
CA VAL A 234 7.48 2.37 -8.24
C VAL A 234 6.77 1.34 -9.11
N ALA A 235 7.43 0.22 -9.40
CA ALA A 235 6.79 -0.90 -10.08
C ALA A 235 5.66 -1.48 -9.22
N ARG A 236 4.49 -1.66 -9.83
CA ARG A 236 3.33 -2.25 -9.14
C ARG A 236 3.53 -3.75 -8.99
N PHE A 237 3.58 -4.22 -7.75
CA PHE A 237 3.67 -5.66 -7.45
C PHE A 237 2.31 -6.38 -7.55
N ASP A 238 1.20 -5.64 -7.68
CA ASP A 238 -0.13 -6.19 -7.97
C ASP A 238 -0.41 -6.32 -9.48
N ARG A 239 0.63 -6.28 -10.30
CA ARG A 239 0.58 -6.39 -11.76
C ARG A 239 1.66 -7.36 -12.23
N LEU A 240 1.27 -8.34 -13.02
CA LEU A 240 2.18 -9.35 -13.56
C LEU A 240 2.06 -9.40 -15.09
N TRP A 241 3.16 -9.17 -15.79
CA TRP A 241 3.24 -9.46 -17.21
C TRP A 241 3.37 -10.97 -17.42
N GLN A 242 2.48 -11.57 -18.21
CA GLN A 242 2.54 -12.95 -18.64
C GLN A 242 2.66 -13.00 -20.16
N GLY A 243 3.84 -13.37 -20.67
CA GLY A 243 4.10 -13.53 -22.11
C GLY A 243 5.52 -13.14 -22.49
N ASP A 244 5.80 -13.15 -23.79
CA ASP A 244 7.06 -12.68 -24.35
C ASP A 244 6.94 -11.18 -24.69
N TRP A 245 7.68 -10.38 -23.92
CA TRP A 245 7.74 -8.94 -24.11
C TRP A 245 8.28 -8.54 -25.48
N ASN A 246 9.29 -9.26 -25.97
CA ASN A 246 9.98 -8.93 -27.23
C ASN A 246 9.13 -9.29 -28.45
N ALA A 247 8.30 -10.32 -28.33
CA ALA A 247 7.36 -10.71 -29.39
C ALA A 247 6.07 -9.86 -29.40
N GLY A 248 5.87 -8.95 -28.43
CA GLY A 248 4.62 -8.21 -28.27
C GLY A 248 3.42 -9.11 -27.93
N GLN A 249 3.68 -10.33 -27.46
CA GLN A 249 2.67 -11.34 -27.16
C GLN A 249 2.61 -11.57 -25.66
N GLY A 250 1.62 -10.98 -25.00
CA GLY A 250 1.41 -11.20 -23.59
C GLY A 250 0.21 -10.42 -23.07
N ARG A 251 -0.03 -10.58 -21.78
CA ARG A 251 -1.11 -9.90 -21.07
C ARG A 251 -0.65 -9.48 -19.70
N TYR A 252 -1.22 -8.39 -19.21
CA TYR A 252 -1.12 -8.05 -17.80
C TYR A 252 -2.21 -8.76 -16.99
N LEU A 253 -1.79 -9.52 -16.00
CA LEU A 253 -2.64 -10.04 -14.95
C LEU A 253 -2.63 -9.05 -13.78
N ARG A 254 -3.81 -8.71 -13.27
CA ARG A 254 -3.93 -8.04 -11.98
C ARG A 254 -3.92 -9.09 -10.88
N LEU A 255 -3.07 -8.89 -9.88
CA LEU A 255 -2.96 -9.82 -8.75
C LEU A 255 -3.91 -9.37 -7.62
N PRO A 256 -4.75 -10.26 -7.10
CA PRO A 256 -5.66 -9.94 -6.00
C PRO A 256 -4.88 -9.54 -4.75
N GLN A 257 -5.18 -8.35 -4.23
CA GLN A 257 -4.52 -7.77 -3.07
C GLN A 257 -5.52 -6.97 -2.23
N GLU A 258 -5.32 -6.98 -0.91
CA GLU A 258 -5.97 -6.07 0.02
C GLU A 258 -5.00 -5.57 1.09
N ASP A 259 -5.23 -4.39 1.67
CA ASP A 259 -4.49 -3.90 2.84
C ASP A 259 -5.02 -4.50 4.16
N PHE A 260 -4.29 -4.35 5.27
CA PHE A 260 -4.74 -4.93 6.55
C PHE A 260 -6.03 -4.31 7.09
N LEU A 261 -6.37 -3.06 6.74
CA LEU A 261 -7.65 -2.48 7.15
C LEU A 261 -8.81 -3.14 6.42
N GLN A 262 -8.65 -3.38 5.11
CA GLN A 262 -9.61 -4.18 4.34
C GLN A 262 -9.75 -5.58 4.95
N ALA A 263 -8.63 -6.26 5.22
CA ALA A 263 -8.63 -7.61 5.76
C ALA A 263 -9.31 -7.71 7.15
N LEU A 264 -9.19 -6.66 7.96
CA LEU A 264 -9.83 -6.54 9.28
C LEU A 264 -11.24 -5.94 9.22
N GLY A 265 -11.72 -5.50 8.05
CA GLY A 265 -13.03 -4.88 7.88
C GLY A 265 -13.15 -3.49 8.51
N LEU A 266 -12.05 -2.73 8.58
CA LEU A 266 -11.97 -1.43 9.24
C LEU A 266 -11.86 -0.27 8.24
N PRO A 267 -12.52 0.88 8.49
CA PRO A 267 -12.43 2.05 7.63
C PRO A 267 -11.04 2.70 7.68
N SER A 268 -10.69 3.47 6.64
CA SER A 268 -9.39 4.15 6.53
C SER A 268 -9.11 5.17 7.65
N THR A 269 -10.17 5.69 8.30
CA THR A 269 -10.06 6.60 9.45
C THR A 269 -9.42 5.95 10.67
N LEU A 270 -9.43 4.61 10.75
CA LEU A 270 -8.83 3.85 11.84
C LEU A 270 -7.47 3.25 11.46
N LYS A 271 -6.70 3.94 10.60
CA LYS A 271 -5.39 3.43 10.19
C LYS A 271 -4.35 3.47 11.31
N TYR A 272 -4.40 4.46 12.19
CA TYR A 272 -3.47 4.61 13.32
C TYR A 272 -3.99 3.95 14.60
N GLN A 273 -3.10 3.29 15.34
CA GLN A 273 -3.44 2.71 16.64
C GLN A 273 -3.86 3.77 17.67
N SER A 274 -3.30 4.97 17.60
CA SER A 274 -3.68 6.11 18.46
C SER A 274 -5.15 6.49 18.33
N ASP A 275 -5.73 6.23 17.16
CA ASP A 275 -7.09 6.62 16.80
C ASP A 275 -8.08 5.44 16.96
N GLY A 276 -7.65 4.37 17.63
CA GLY A 276 -8.43 3.14 17.80
C GLY A 276 -8.24 2.10 16.69
N GLY A 277 -7.26 2.30 15.81
CA GLY A 277 -6.88 1.37 14.76
C GLY A 277 -6.13 0.11 15.24
N PRO A 278 -5.74 -0.78 14.31
CA PRO A 278 -5.10 -2.03 14.63
C PRO A 278 -3.80 -1.86 15.43
N THR A 279 -3.62 -2.73 16.42
CA THR A 279 -2.35 -2.91 17.12
C THR A 279 -1.45 -3.87 16.35
N ALA A 280 -0.15 -3.89 16.68
CA ALA A 280 0.75 -4.93 16.17
C ALA A 280 0.23 -6.35 16.48
N GLY A 281 -0.45 -6.55 17.62
CA GLY A 281 -1.05 -7.83 17.98
C GLY A 281 -2.22 -8.24 17.08
N ASP A 282 -3.03 -7.29 16.61
CA ASP A 282 -4.07 -7.55 15.60
C ASP A 282 -3.45 -8.02 14.29
N CYS A 283 -2.36 -7.39 13.87
CA CYS A 283 -1.60 -7.78 12.69
C CYS A 283 -1.01 -9.19 12.82
N TYR A 284 -0.40 -9.54 13.96
CA TYR A 284 0.11 -10.91 14.20
C TYR A 284 -1.01 -11.96 14.16
N ARG A 285 -2.19 -11.65 14.73
CA ARG A 285 -3.36 -12.54 14.68
C ARG A 285 -3.92 -12.69 13.26
N LEU A 286 -3.92 -11.63 12.46
CA LEU A 286 -4.27 -11.71 11.04
C LEU A 286 -3.30 -12.64 10.29
N LEU A 287 -2.00 -12.49 10.51
CA LEU A 287 -0.98 -13.31 9.86
C LEU A 287 -0.93 -14.76 10.38
N ALA A 288 -1.47 -15.04 11.57
CA ALA A 288 -1.62 -16.40 12.06
C ALA A 288 -2.49 -17.30 11.16
N GLY A 289 -3.37 -16.69 10.34
CA GLY A 289 -4.20 -17.38 9.35
C GLY A 289 -3.64 -17.39 7.92
N ALA A 290 -2.42 -16.87 7.69
CA ALA A 290 -1.77 -16.88 6.39
C ALA A 290 -1.40 -18.31 5.95
N GLN A 291 -0.99 -18.48 4.69
CA GLN A 291 -0.53 -19.77 4.16
C GLN A 291 0.75 -20.26 4.85
N ASP A 292 1.68 -19.36 5.13
CA ASP A 292 2.85 -19.59 5.98
C ASP A 292 2.82 -18.60 7.16
N PRO A 293 2.07 -18.92 8.23
CA PRO A 293 1.97 -18.05 9.40
C PRO A 293 3.32 -17.70 10.01
N ARG A 294 4.26 -18.66 10.03
CA ARG A 294 5.57 -18.48 10.64
C ARG A 294 6.42 -17.52 9.83
N GLY A 295 6.49 -17.72 8.51
CA GLY A 295 7.21 -16.84 7.59
C GLY A 295 6.67 -15.41 7.64
N ASP A 296 5.35 -15.25 7.53
CA ASP A 296 4.74 -13.91 7.47
C ASP A 296 4.83 -13.16 8.81
N GLN A 297 4.65 -13.85 9.95
CA GLN A 297 4.85 -13.23 11.27
C GLN A 297 6.31 -12.81 11.49
N LYS A 298 7.28 -13.61 11.04
CA LYS A 298 8.72 -13.24 11.06
C LYS A 298 8.98 -12.01 10.19
N LEU A 299 8.44 -11.98 8.96
CA LEU A 299 8.60 -10.84 8.05
C LEU A 299 8.00 -9.56 8.65
N PHE A 300 6.82 -9.64 9.26
CA PHE A 300 6.19 -8.51 9.93
C PHE A 300 7.01 -8.01 11.13
N LEU A 301 7.54 -8.91 11.97
CA LEU A 301 8.42 -8.52 13.08
C LEU A 301 9.68 -7.80 12.57
N LYS A 302 10.33 -8.35 11.52
CA LYS A 302 11.50 -7.73 10.89
C LYS A 302 11.14 -6.35 10.32
N ALA A 303 9.98 -6.19 9.70
CA ALA A 303 9.51 -4.91 9.16
C ALA A 303 9.31 -3.87 10.27
N GLN A 304 8.69 -4.24 11.39
CA GLN A 304 8.52 -3.33 12.54
C GLN A 304 9.87 -2.88 13.15
N LEU A 305 10.82 -3.81 13.27
CA LEU A 305 12.19 -3.49 13.71
C LEU A 305 12.92 -2.59 12.70
N PHE A 306 12.73 -2.83 11.40
CA PHE A 306 13.29 -2.00 10.35
C PHE A 306 12.70 -0.59 10.35
N PHE A 307 11.38 -0.44 10.48
CA PHE A 307 10.73 0.87 10.61
C PHE A 307 11.25 1.64 11.82
N TRP A 308 11.46 0.99 12.96
CA TRP A 308 12.12 1.60 14.11
C TRP A 308 13.58 2.00 13.81
N MET A 309 14.34 1.12 13.15
CA MET A 309 15.74 1.33 12.78
C MET A 309 15.92 2.60 11.93
N ILE A 310 15.05 2.82 10.94
CA ILE A 310 15.13 4.01 10.07
C ILE A 310 14.32 5.19 10.61
N GLY A 311 13.50 5.00 11.64
CA GLY A 311 12.63 6.05 12.14
C GLY A 311 11.43 6.35 11.24
N ALA A 312 10.83 5.31 10.67
CA ALA A 312 9.59 5.43 9.93
C ALA A 312 8.41 5.58 10.89
N THR A 313 7.80 6.75 10.89
CA THR A 313 6.69 7.09 11.80
C THR A 313 5.33 6.69 11.26
N ASP A 314 5.22 6.42 9.96
CA ASP A 314 3.96 6.16 9.28
C ASP A 314 3.74 4.67 8.93
N GLY A 315 4.40 3.75 9.65
CA GLY A 315 4.26 2.30 9.47
C GLY A 315 2.95 1.73 10.02
N HIS A 316 1.80 2.25 9.60
CA HIS A 316 0.47 1.86 10.07
C HIS A 316 -0.11 0.67 9.30
N ALA A 317 -1.22 0.08 9.75
CA ALA A 317 -1.78 -1.15 9.18
C ALA A 317 -2.06 -1.08 7.67
N LYS A 318 -2.44 0.09 7.12
CA LYS A 318 -2.69 0.27 5.69
C LYS A 318 -1.42 0.14 4.81
N ASN A 319 -0.23 0.23 5.41
CA ASN A 319 1.06 0.07 4.73
C ASN A 319 1.54 -1.39 4.70
N PHE A 320 0.67 -2.32 5.10
CA PHE A 320 0.85 -3.75 4.92
C PHE A 320 -0.32 -4.30 4.12
N SER A 321 -0.03 -5.15 3.14
CA SER A 321 -1.02 -5.78 2.29
C SER A 321 -0.83 -7.29 2.23
N LEU A 322 -1.88 -7.97 1.80
CA LEU A 322 -1.94 -9.40 1.57
C LEU A 322 -2.25 -9.67 0.10
N PHE A 323 -1.55 -10.64 -0.50
CA PHE A 323 -2.02 -11.25 -1.73
C PHE A 323 -3.08 -12.30 -1.40
N HIS A 324 -4.16 -12.35 -2.19
CA HIS A 324 -5.06 -13.50 -2.19
C HIS A 324 -4.65 -14.50 -3.27
N GLU A 325 -4.48 -15.74 -2.83
CA GLU A 325 -4.09 -16.87 -3.66
C GLU A 325 -5.08 -18.02 -3.44
N PRO A 326 -5.15 -19.02 -4.34
CA PRO A 326 -6.12 -20.11 -4.21
C PRO A 326 -6.06 -20.89 -2.89
N ARG A 327 -4.91 -20.92 -2.23
CA ARG A 327 -4.69 -21.66 -0.97
C ARG A 327 -4.78 -20.79 0.29
N GLY A 328 -5.09 -19.51 0.16
CA GLY A 328 -5.18 -18.59 1.29
C GLY A 328 -4.61 -17.22 0.96
N TYR A 329 -3.83 -16.65 1.87
CA TYR A 329 -3.19 -15.36 1.66
C TYR A 329 -1.78 -15.35 2.23
N ARG A 330 -0.98 -14.40 1.76
CA ARG A 330 0.37 -14.15 2.27
C ARG A 330 0.70 -12.67 2.21
N LEU A 331 1.70 -12.24 2.97
CA LEU A 331 2.18 -10.86 2.96
C LEU A 331 2.71 -10.46 1.56
N THR A 332 2.43 -9.23 1.15
CA THR A 332 3.01 -8.60 -0.05
C THR A 332 4.44 -8.10 0.22
N PRO A 333 5.19 -7.69 -0.81
CA PRO A 333 6.37 -6.84 -0.64
C PRO A 333 6.09 -5.64 0.29
N LEU A 334 7.13 -5.13 0.96
CA LEU A 334 7.03 -3.86 1.69
C LEU A 334 6.99 -2.68 0.70
N TYR A 335 6.24 -1.64 1.02
CA TYR A 335 6.07 -0.45 0.19
C TYR A 335 5.82 0.79 1.04
N ASP A 336 5.94 1.97 0.43
CA ASP A 336 5.60 3.27 1.04
C ASP A 336 6.38 3.54 2.34
N ILE A 337 7.70 3.36 2.27
CA ILE A 337 8.59 3.45 3.43
C ILE A 337 9.30 4.81 3.42
N LEU A 338 8.95 5.67 4.37
CA LEU A 338 9.57 6.99 4.57
C LEU A 338 10.12 7.12 5.98
N SER A 339 11.31 7.72 6.10
CA SER A 339 11.92 8.04 7.39
C SER A 339 11.63 9.48 7.80
N ALA A 340 11.30 9.69 9.08
CA ALA A 340 11.24 11.02 9.68
C ALA A 340 12.56 11.42 10.38
N ALA A 341 13.62 10.61 10.28
CA ALA A 341 14.93 10.91 10.85
C ALA A 341 15.52 12.24 10.34
N PRO A 342 15.40 12.62 9.05
CA PRO A 342 15.84 13.94 8.58
C PRO A 342 15.14 15.10 9.29
N ALA A 343 13.81 15.04 9.41
CA ALA A 343 13.02 16.05 10.09
C ALA A 343 13.35 16.15 11.59
N HIS A 344 13.62 15.00 12.22
CA HIS A 344 14.04 14.95 13.61
C HIS A 344 15.44 15.57 13.80
N ALA A 345 16.40 15.22 12.94
CA ALA A 345 17.77 15.76 13.00
C ALA A 345 17.81 17.27 12.73
N ALA A 346 16.91 17.79 11.89
CA ALA A 346 16.74 19.21 11.63
C ALA A 346 16.02 19.97 12.78
N GLY A 347 15.58 19.28 13.84
CA GLY A 347 14.84 19.87 14.95
C GLY A 347 13.38 20.21 14.65
N ALA A 348 12.89 19.93 13.43
CA ALA A 348 11.49 20.14 13.05
C ALA A 348 10.52 19.15 13.73
N LEU A 349 11.02 17.97 14.11
CA LEU A 349 10.26 16.94 14.84
C LEU A 349 10.87 16.69 16.22
N ARG A 350 10.11 16.95 17.29
CA ARG A 350 10.56 16.71 18.68
C ARG A 350 10.43 15.24 19.06
N ASN A 351 11.19 14.78 20.06
CA ASN A 351 11.12 13.40 20.58
C ASN A 351 9.70 12.93 20.94
N ALA A 352 8.87 13.83 21.47
CA ALA A 352 7.48 13.51 21.81
C ALA A 352 6.63 13.18 20.57
N GLN A 353 6.95 13.73 19.39
CA GLN A 353 6.25 13.51 18.13
C GLN A 353 6.92 12.41 17.28
N TYR A 354 8.18 12.07 17.56
CA TYR A 354 8.93 11.05 16.84
C TYR A 354 8.59 9.64 17.35
N GLN A 355 7.49 9.09 16.83
CA GLN A 355 6.85 7.87 17.33
C GLN A 355 6.54 6.88 16.20
N MET A 356 6.55 5.58 16.52
CA MET A 356 6.02 4.53 15.65
C MET A 356 4.50 4.65 15.53
N ALA A 357 3.91 4.26 14.39
CA ALA A 357 2.46 4.21 14.22
C ALA A 357 1.78 3.10 15.07
N MET A 358 2.52 2.03 15.36
CA MET A 358 2.10 0.93 16.24
C MET A 358 3.06 0.81 17.42
N SER A 359 2.52 0.71 18.63
CA SER A 359 3.30 0.52 19.85
C SER A 359 3.96 -0.86 19.90
N ALA A 360 5.08 -0.96 20.64
CA ALA A 360 5.71 -2.24 20.96
C ALA A 360 5.91 -2.44 22.47
N GLY A 361 5.99 -3.70 22.88
CA GLY A 361 6.21 -4.14 24.25
C GLY A 361 4.97 -4.08 25.14
N ARG A 362 5.09 -4.68 26.32
CA ARG A 362 3.99 -4.79 27.31
C ARG A 362 3.51 -3.45 27.84
N SER A 363 4.41 -2.46 27.86
CA SER A 363 4.11 -1.08 28.26
C SER A 363 3.69 -0.19 27.08
N ARG A 364 3.40 -0.75 25.90
CA ARG A 364 2.91 -0.05 24.70
C ARG A 364 3.72 1.20 24.36
N LYS A 365 5.03 1.05 24.18
CA LYS A 365 5.93 2.16 23.88
C LYS A 365 5.80 2.56 22.41
N TYR A 366 5.72 3.86 22.16
CA TYR A 366 5.63 4.46 20.81
C TYR A 366 6.89 5.22 20.42
N ARG A 367 7.47 5.96 21.37
CA ARG A 367 8.59 6.86 21.09
C ARG A 367 9.85 6.12 20.68
N MET A 368 10.46 6.62 19.61
CA MET A 368 11.64 6.04 18.98
C MET A 368 12.83 5.86 19.93
N ASP A 369 12.98 6.76 20.91
CA ASP A 369 14.05 6.78 21.91
C ASP A 369 13.80 5.86 23.12
N GLN A 370 12.58 5.36 23.28
CA GLN A 370 12.21 4.44 24.37
C GLN A 370 12.12 2.98 23.91
N LEU A 371 12.21 2.75 22.60
CA LEU A 371 12.06 1.45 21.97
C LEU A 371 13.39 0.69 21.94
N HIS A 372 13.30 -0.62 22.15
CA HIS A 372 14.41 -1.56 22.13
C HIS A 372 13.93 -2.86 21.47
N PRO A 373 14.83 -3.68 20.89
CA PRO A 373 14.45 -4.90 20.17
C PRO A 373 13.54 -5.84 20.99
N ARG A 374 13.79 -5.96 22.29
CA ARG A 374 12.98 -6.78 23.21
C ARG A 374 11.49 -6.43 23.20
N HIS A 375 11.13 -5.15 23.01
CA HIS A 375 9.74 -4.72 23.01
C HIS A 375 8.97 -5.29 21.80
N PHE A 376 9.63 -5.40 20.65
CA PHE A 376 9.02 -5.97 19.45
C PHE A 376 8.83 -7.49 19.58
N VAL A 377 9.82 -8.17 20.15
CA VAL A 377 9.73 -9.60 20.47
C VAL A 377 8.59 -9.87 21.46
N GLN A 378 8.48 -9.07 22.53
CA GLN A 378 7.37 -9.15 23.49
C GLN A 378 6.01 -9.02 22.77
N SER A 379 5.84 -8.04 21.89
CA SER A 379 4.58 -7.87 21.15
C SER A 379 4.25 -9.06 20.24
N ALA A 380 5.24 -9.67 19.61
CA ALA A 380 5.04 -10.87 18.80
C ALA A 380 4.60 -12.07 19.66
N VAL A 381 5.32 -12.31 20.76
CA VAL A 381 5.07 -13.43 21.68
C VAL A 381 3.72 -13.30 22.37
N ASP A 382 3.40 -12.13 22.91
CA ASP A 382 2.12 -11.88 23.58
C ASP A 382 0.93 -11.99 22.60
N ALA A 383 1.17 -11.87 21.29
CA ALA A 383 0.17 -12.06 20.23
C ALA A 383 0.11 -13.50 19.67
N GLY A 384 0.88 -14.43 20.23
CA GLY A 384 0.85 -15.86 19.88
C GLY A 384 1.92 -16.32 18.88
N CYS A 385 2.88 -15.47 18.50
CA CYS A 385 4.06 -15.92 17.74
C CYS A 385 5.00 -16.70 18.67
N PRO A 386 5.43 -17.93 18.34
CA PRO A 386 6.39 -18.66 19.16
C PRO A 386 7.69 -17.88 19.36
N GLU A 387 8.15 -17.79 20.61
CA GLU A 387 9.34 -16.98 20.98
C GLU A 387 10.58 -17.34 20.16
N PHE A 388 10.78 -18.63 19.88
CA PHE A 388 11.86 -19.11 19.03
C PHE A 388 11.88 -18.41 17.65
N PHE A 389 10.74 -18.32 16.97
CA PHE A 389 10.65 -17.67 15.66
C PHE A 389 10.84 -16.15 15.76
N ALA A 390 10.35 -15.53 16.83
CA ALA A 390 10.54 -14.10 17.05
C ALA A 390 12.02 -13.75 17.30
N ARG A 391 12.73 -14.57 18.09
CA ARG A 391 14.18 -14.43 18.31
C ARG A 391 14.99 -14.73 17.06
N GLU A 392 14.60 -15.74 16.29
CA GLU A 392 15.22 -16.06 15.00
C GLU A 392 15.11 -14.90 14.02
N ALA A 393 13.93 -14.29 13.88
CA ALA A 393 13.72 -13.10 13.05
C ALA A 393 14.59 -11.90 13.49
N LEU A 394 14.73 -11.68 14.80
CA LEU A 394 15.63 -10.66 15.34
C LEU A 394 17.10 -10.97 14.98
N ALA A 395 17.53 -12.22 15.17
CA ALA A 395 18.90 -12.65 14.89
C ALA A 395 19.24 -12.53 13.39
N GLU A 396 18.36 -12.97 12.50
CA GLU A 396 18.51 -12.80 11.05
C GLU A 396 18.68 -11.32 10.65
N LEU A 397 17.82 -10.45 11.20
CA LEU A 397 17.90 -9.02 10.89
C LEU A 397 19.19 -8.40 11.44
N ALA A 398 19.58 -8.77 12.66
CA ALA A 398 20.83 -8.30 13.28
C ALA A 398 22.06 -8.71 12.46
N GLN A 399 22.10 -9.96 11.98
CA GLN A 399 23.18 -10.46 11.13
C GLN A 399 23.25 -9.71 9.79
N ARG A 400 22.10 -9.37 9.20
CA ARG A 400 22.03 -8.68 7.90
C ARG A 400 22.26 -7.17 7.99
N ALA A 401 22.00 -6.55 9.13
CA ALA A 401 22.00 -5.09 9.29
C ALA A 401 23.33 -4.42 8.89
N ALA A 402 24.46 -4.85 9.44
CA ALA A 402 25.75 -4.23 9.12
C ALA A 402 26.18 -4.45 7.65
N PRO A 403 26.08 -5.67 7.07
CA PRO A 403 26.27 -5.86 5.63
C PRO A 403 25.38 -4.95 4.76
N ALA A 404 24.09 -4.83 5.09
CA ALA A 404 23.14 -4.02 4.30
C ALA A 404 23.51 -2.53 4.32
N LEU A 405 23.93 -2.02 5.48
CA LEU A 405 24.40 -0.65 5.62
C LEU A 405 25.67 -0.38 4.80
N ARG A 406 26.59 -1.35 4.70
CA ARG A 406 27.77 -1.21 3.83
C ARG A 406 27.38 -1.18 2.35
N GLU A 407 26.48 -2.05 1.93
CA GLU A 407 25.99 -2.11 0.55
C GLU A 407 25.29 -0.82 0.11
N ILE A 408 24.51 -0.20 1.01
CA ILE A 408 23.75 1.01 0.68
C ILE A 408 24.60 2.29 0.74
N THR A 409 25.74 2.27 1.45
CA THR A 409 26.56 3.48 1.70
C THR A 409 26.98 4.20 0.40
N PRO A 410 27.46 3.52 -0.67
CA PRO A 410 27.79 4.18 -1.92
C PRO A 410 26.59 4.87 -2.59
N LEU A 411 25.41 4.24 -2.55
CA LEU A 411 24.17 4.83 -3.07
C LEU A 411 23.76 6.05 -2.24
N ALA A 412 23.82 5.95 -0.92
CA ALA A 412 23.46 7.03 -0.02
C ALA A 412 24.36 8.26 -0.21
N ALA A 413 25.63 8.06 -0.58
CA ALA A 413 26.55 9.15 -0.88
C ALA A 413 26.18 9.96 -2.13
N SER A 414 25.38 9.40 -3.05
CA SER A 414 24.84 10.13 -4.21
C SER A 414 23.53 10.87 -3.94
N LEU A 415 22.99 10.77 -2.71
CA LEU A 415 21.76 11.45 -2.29
C LEU A 415 22.07 12.69 -1.45
N PRO A 416 21.10 13.61 -1.26
CA PRO A 416 21.29 14.77 -0.42
C PRO A 416 21.69 14.38 1.01
N ARG A 417 22.78 14.98 1.51
CA ARG A 417 23.37 14.61 2.82
C ARG A 417 22.41 14.82 3.99
N HIS A 418 21.55 15.84 3.92
CA HIS A 418 20.55 16.13 4.96
C HIS A 418 19.44 15.07 5.02
N VAL A 419 19.25 14.29 3.95
CA VAL A 419 18.34 13.14 3.93
C VAL A 419 19.08 11.87 4.33
N ALA A 420 20.14 11.51 3.59
CA ALA A 420 20.80 10.23 3.75
C ALA A 420 21.55 10.09 5.08
N GLY A 421 22.20 11.16 5.55
CA GLY A 421 23.01 11.16 6.77
C GLY A 421 22.21 10.76 8.02
N PRO A 422 21.11 11.48 8.36
CA PRO A 422 20.29 11.15 9.51
C PRO A 422 19.69 9.74 9.48
N ILE A 423 19.26 9.27 8.31
CA ILE A 423 18.69 7.93 8.13
C ILE A 423 19.75 6.86 8.43
N LEU A 424 20.94 6.98 7.83
CA LEU A 424 22.01 6.00 8.04
C LEU A 424 22.60 6.04 9.45
N ALA A 425 22.78 7.22 10.03
CA ALA A 425 23.28 7.36 11.40
C ALA A 425 22.36 6.63 12.39
N ARG A 426 21.05 6.87 12.28
CA ARG A 426 20.05 6.18 13.10
C ARG A 426 20.06 4.67 12.85
N ALA A 427 20.12 4.25 11.59
CA ALA A 427 20.11 2.83 11.26
C ALA A 427 21.35 2.10 11.80
N GLN A 428 22.52 2.75 11.78
CA GLN A 428 23.76 2.24 12.38
C GLN A 428 23.65 2.11 13.90
N ASP A 429 23.07 3.11 14.59
CA ASP A 429 22.84 3.05 16.04
C ASP A 429 21.92 1.90 16.42
N CYS A 430 20.80 1.77 15.71
CA CYS A 430 19.83 0.70 15.95
C CYS A 430 20.39 -0.67 15.58
N ALA A 431 21.22 -0.79 14.54
CA ALA A 431 21.88 -2.04 14.18
C ALA A 431 22.78 -2.57 15.32
N ARG A 432 23.49 -1.69 16.03
CA ARG A 432 24.27 -2.08 17.23
C ARG A 432 23.38 -2.64 18.33
N LEU A 433 22.22 -2.02 18.56
CA LEU A 433 21.24 -2.50 19.54
C LEU A 433 20.65 -3.86 19.14
N LEU A 434 20.39 -4.09 17.85
CA LEU A 434 19.92 -5.40 17.34
C LEU A 434 20.95 -6.51 17.58
N VAL A 435 22.23 -6.25 17.24
CA VAL A 435 23.32 -7.22 17.46
C VAL A 435 23.47 -7.54 18.94
N SER A 436 23.48 -6.51 19.79
CA SER A 436 23.55 -6.69 21.24
C SER A 436 22.37 -7.50 21.77
N ALA A 437 21.15 -7.23 21.31
CA ALA A 437 19.96 -7.96 21.73
C ALA A 437 19.95 -9.43 21.26
N ALA A 438 20.46 -9.70 20.05
CA ALA A 438 20.55 -11.05 19.50
C ALA A 438 21.61 -11.91 20.20
N GLN A 439 22.68 -11.30 20.75
CA GLN A 439 23.76 -12.01 21.43
C GLN A 439 23.48 -12.29 22.91
N ASN A 440 22.78 -11.37 23.60
CA ASN A 440 22.68 -11.39 25.06
C ASN A 440 21.49 -12.19 25.62
N ASP A 441 20.80 -12.96 24.77
CA ASP A 441 19.58 -13.72 25.08
C ASP A 441 18.68 -13.03 26.12
N VAL A 442 18.46 -11.72 25.92
CA VAL A 442 17.91 -10.85 26.96
C VAL A 442 16.55 -11.40 27.38
N PRO A 443 16.33 -11.64 28.69
CA PRO A 443 15.05 -12.12 29.18
C PRO A 443 13.92 -11.19 28.73
N LEU A 444 12.78 -11.75 28.31
CA LEU A 444 11.58 -10.97 27.97
C LEU A 444 10.90 -10.33 29.19
N ALA A 445 11.48 -10.51 30.39
CA ALA A 445 11.00 -9.97 31.67
C ALA A 445 11.10 -8.43 31.72
#